data_AF-A0A662C3M9-F1
#
_entry.id   AF-A0A662C3M9-F1
#
_cell.length_a   1.000
_cell.length_b   1.000
_cell.length_c   1.000
_cell.angle_alpha   90.00
_cell.angle_beta   90.00
_cell.angle_gamma   90.00
#
_symmetry.space_group_name_H-M   'P 1'
#
loop_
_entity.id
_entity.type
_entity.pdbx_description
1 polymer ?
#
loop_
_entity_poly.entity_id
_entity_poly.type
_entity_poly.pdbx_seq_one_letter_code
_entity_poly.pdbx_strand_id
1 'polypeptide(L)'
;MQSGVIFSGGSSQYSFAAENARAILTDSPNNWTILDGGLEADITNPEITSTHNNQAIDANVNCETSLPDFTADVTATDNCDASLDISQSPAAGITNLGTTNTVTLTVTDEAGNERGTQFNVAVIDNTDPVPDVTNLSDLTGQCSVSAPTAPTATDNCSGTVTGTTTTTFPITTQGTTIVTWNYDDGNGNTVTQNQNVIIDDITDPTITCIGNQTINLTSEQSTYTVSGTEFDPTATDDNCGIASVENSFNNSTTLSGANLPVGTTTIVWTIIDNDGNSATCSFDVVVNAYTTGIETLKQSGISIYPNPTDGILNFEFANNNIQKISVLNLSGKTIIERTNIQTKENIDLQQFKAGIYIIVIQTNKEVIQKIIMKN
;
A
#
# COMPACT_ATOMS: atom_id res chain seq x y z
N MET A 1 111.55 -21.58 28.50
CA MET A 1 110.75 -20.86 29.51
C MET A 1 110.36 -19.54 28.86
N GLN A 2 109.10 -19.21 28.58
CA GLN A 2 107.87 -19.49 29.29
C GLN A 2 107.07 -20.69 28.74
N SER A 3 106.39 -21.40 29.64
CA SER A 3 105.27 -22.29 29.29
C SER A 3 104.01 -21.43 29.17
N GLY A 4 103.16 -21.68 28.17
CA GLY A 4 101.87 -21.00 28.00
C GLY A 4 101.85 -19.79 27.06
N VAL A 5 102.71 -19.72 26.04
CA VAL A 5 102.57 -18.70 24.97
C VAL A 5 101.51 -19.15 23.98
N ILE A 6 100.39 -18.43 23.90
CA ILE A 6 99.35 -18.60 22.88
C ILE A 6 99.72 -17.71 21.69
N PHE A 7 99.87 -18.31 20.50
CA PHE A 7 99.97 -17.57 19.25
C PHE A 7 98.61 -17.58 18.55
N SER A 8 97.96 -16.43 18.46
CA SER A 8 96.80 -16.20 17.58
C SER A 8 97.31 -15.64 16.26
N GLY A 9 97.71 -16.54 15.36
CA GLY A 9 98.08 -16.20 13.99
C GLY A 9 96.84 -16.15 13.09
N GLY A 10 96.62 -15.02 12.42
CA GLY A 10 95.53 -14.86 11.46
C GLY A 10 95.65 -15.81 10.26
N SER A 11 94.48 -16.34 9.86
CA SER A 11 94.11 -17.00 8.60
C SER A 11 95.23 -17.26 7.58
N SER A 12 95.71 -18.50 7.51
CA SER A 12 96.47 -18.99 6.34
C SER A 12 96.25 -20.48 6.05
N GLN A 13 94.99 -20.88 5.86
CA GLN A 13 94.66 -22.26 5.46
C GLN A 13 94.98 -22.59 3.99
N TYR A 14 95.55 -21.64 3.22
CA TYR A 14 95.78 -21.82 1.78
C TYR A 14 97.25 -21.82 1.33
N SER A 15 98.21 -22.14 2.21
CA SER A 15 99.58 -22.41 1.74
C SER A 15 100.15 -23.72 2.30
N PHE A 16 100.76 -24.52 1.42
CA PHE A 16 101.52 -25.74 1.77
C PHE A 16 102.64 -25.45 2.79
N ALA A 17 103.07 -24.18 2.91
CA ALA A 17 104.03 -23.73 3.91
C ALA A 17 103.44 -23.67 5.33
N ALA A 18 102.16 -23.33 5.49
CA ALA A 18 101.48 -23.24 6.79
C ALA A 18 101.18 -24.64 7.37
N GLU A 19 100.80 -25.60 6.53
CA GLU A 19 100.52 -26.98 6.94
C GLU A 19 101.79 -27.71 7.41
N ASN A 20 102.92 -27.49 6.75
CA ASN A 20 104.23 -27.99 7.20
C ASN A 20 104.70 -27.32 8.50
N ALA A 21 104.41 -26.03 8.71
CA ALA A 21 104.73 -25.34 9.95
C ALA A 21 103.90 -25.86 11.14
N ARG A 22 102.61 -26.19 10.94
CA ARG A 22 101.76 -26.84 11.96
C ARG A 22 102.33 -28.17 12.41
N ALA A 23 102.72 -29.04 11.46
CA ALA A 23 103.28 -30.36 11.74
C ALA A 23 104.58 -30.30 12.57
N ILE A 24 105.47 -29.33 12.28
CA ILE A 24 106.72 -29.13 13.03
C ILE A 24 106.47 -28.69 14.48
N LEU A 25 105.40 -27.92 14.74
CA LEU A 25 105.10 -27.38 16.06
C LEU A 25 104.35 -28.38 16.96
N THR A 26 103.50 -29.24 16.39
CA THR A 26 102.78 -30.29 17.14
C THR A 26 103.65 -31.48 17.54
N ASP A 27 104.79 -31.72 16.87
CA ASP A 27 105.69 -32.87 17.12
C ASP A 27 106.82 -32.54 18.13
N SER A 28 106.77 -31.35 18.74
CA SER A 28 107.75 -30.89 19.75
C SER A 28 107.40 -31.45 21.15
N PRO A 29 108.38 -31.85 22.00
CA PRO A 29 108.13 -32.52 23.29
C PRO A 29 107.40 -31.68 24.36
N ASN A 30 107.07 -30.41 24.04
CA ASN A 30 106.47 -29.46 24.97
C ASN A 30 104.94 -29.31 24.82
N ASN A 31 104.27 -30.25 24.12
CA ASN A 31 102.81 -30.38 24.08
C ASN A 31 102.09 -29.07 23.69
N TRP A 32 102.30 -28.62 22.46
CA TRP A 32 101.74 -27.39 21.93
C TRP A 32 100.32 -27.65 21.40
N THR A 33 99.33 -26.91 21.90
CA THR A 33 97.98 -26.92 21.32
C THR A 33 97.88 -25.75 20.34
N ILE A 34 97.87 -26.03 19.04
CA ILE A 34 97.51 -25.04 18.03
C ILE A 34 96.00 -25.15 17.82
N LEU A 35 95.25 -24.17 18.32
CA LEU A 35 93.91 -23.91 17.83
C LEU A 35 94.09 -23.16 16.51
N ASP A 36 93.89 -23.86 15.39
CA ASP A 36 93.70 -23.21 14.11
C ASP A 36 92.49 -22.31 14.28
N GLY A 37 92.72 -21.00 14.33
CA GLY A 37 91.67 -20.00 14.27
C GLY A 37 91.10 -20.02 12.86
N GLY A 38 90.40 -21.11 12.52
CA GLY A 38 89.60 -21.19 11.32
C GLY A 38 88.79 -19.91 11.18
N LEU A 39 88.49 -19.50 9.95
CA LEU A 39 87.44 -18.50 9.78
C LEU A 39 86.27 -18.99 10.63
N GLU A 40 85.95 -18.26 11.69
CA GLU A 40 84.74 -18.50 12.46
C GLU A 40 83.63 -18.49 11.40
N ALA A 41 82.87 -19.58 11.32
CA ALA A 41 81.76 -19.65 10.39
C ALA A 41 80.90 -18.40 10.63
N ASP A 42 80.49 -17.73 9.55
CA ASP A 42 79.61 -16.59 9.75
C ASP A 42 78.30 -17.08 10.35
N ILE A 43 77.94 -16.47 11.47
CA ILE A 43 76.74 -16.76 12.27
C ILE A 43 75.85 -15.53 12.37
N THR A 44 76.16 -14.46 11.63
CA THR A 44 75.45 -13.19 11.71
C THR A 44 74.37 -13.18 10.66
N ASN A 45 73.11 -13.11 11.08
CA ASN A 45 72.03 -12.99 10.11
C ASN A 45 72.09 -11.63 9.39
N PRO A 46 71.72 -11.58 8.10
CA PRO A 46 71.52 -10.33 7.38
C PRO A 46 70.59 -9.35 8.10
N GLU A 47 70.78 -8.07 7.82
CA GLU A 47 69.91 -6.99 8.31
C GLU A 47 69.09 -6.39 7.16
N ILE A 48 67.77 -6.58 7.21
CA ILE A 48 66.83 -5.91 6.29
C ILE A 48 66.64 -4.46 6.76
N THR A 49 66.96 -3.51 5.89
CA THR A 49 66.87 -2.06 6.16
C THR A 49 65.68 -1.39 5.49
N SER A 50 65.05 -2.03 4.50
CA SER A 50 63.81 -1.53 3.88
C SER A 50 62.58 -1.82 4.76
N THR A 51 61.54 -0.99 4.58
CA THR A 51 60.24 -1.13 5.25
C THR A 51 59.19 -1.68 4.29
N HIS A 52 58.43 -2.69 4.71
CA HIS A 52 57.38 -3.30 3.90
C HIS A 52 56.03 -3.17 4.62
N ASN A 53 55.20 -2.24 4.15
CA ASN A 53 53.87 -2.01 4.70
C ASN A 53 52.84 -2.96 4.07
N ASN A 54 51.70 -3.13 4.73
CA ASN A 54 50.58 -3.86 4.16
C ASN A 54 50.14 -3.24 2.81
N GLN A 55 49.80 -4.11 1.85
CA GLN A 55 49.40 -3.74 0.50
C GLN A 55 47.92 -4.11 0.27
N ALA A 56 47.27 -3.38 -0.63
CA ALA A 56 45.94 -3.71 -1.14
C ALA A 56 46.00 -3.76 -2.67
N ILE A 57 45.41 -4.80 -3.26
CA ILE A 57 45.42 -5.03 -4.71
C ILE A 57 44.00 -5.25 -5.19
N ASP A 58 43.60 -4.52 -6.22
CA ASP A 58 42.29 -4.68 -6.84
C ASP A 58 42.17 -6.05 -7.52
N ALA A 59 41.04 -6.72 -7.27
CA ALA A 59 40.68 -7.92 -7.98
C ALA A 59 40.32 -7.61 -9.45
N ASN A 60 40.60 -8.54 -10.36
CA ASN A 60 40.19 -8.40 -11.76
C ASN A 60 38.72 -8.84 -11.97
N VAL A 61 38.26 -8.84 -13.23
CA VAL A 61 36.91 -9.24 -13.63
C VAL A 61 36.52 -10.70 -13.30
N ASN A 62 37.48 -11.55 -12.95
CA ASN A 62 37.24 -12.93 -12.49
C ASN A 62 37.48 -13.09 -10.98
N CYS A 63 37.72 -11.98 -10.28
CA CYS A 63 38.11 -11.94 -8.88
C CYS A 63 39.39 -12.69 -8.54
N GLU A 64 40.28 -12.64 -9.50
CA GLU A 64 41.64 -13.12 -9.38
C GLU A 64 42.58 -11.92 -9.33
N THR A 65 43.71 -12.09 -8.67
CA THR A 65 44.82 -11.14 -8.74
C THR A 65 46.12 -11.90 -8.64
N SER A 66 47.17 -11.39 -9.31
CA SER A 66 48.49 -12.01 -9.30
C SER A 66 49.33 -11.39 -8.20
N LEU A 67 49.92 -12.21 -7.32
CA LEU A 67 50.85 -11.72 -6.30
C LEU A 67 52.05 -11.02 -6.97
N PRO A 68 52.31 -9.73 -6.71
CA PRO A 68 53.49 -9.06 -7.21
C PRO A 68 54.78 -9.68 -6.66
N ASP A 69 55.89 -9.43 -7.36
CA ASP A 69 57.22 -9.71 -6.86
C ASP A 69 57.69 -8.52 -6.00
N PHE A 70 57.87 -8.77 -4.70
CA PHE A 70 58.34 -7.78 -3.73
C PHE A 70 59.83 -7.94 -3.40
N THR A 71 60.51 -8.95 -3.96
CA THR A 71 61.94 -9.18 -3.69
C THR A 71 62.83 -8.04 -4.17
N ALA A 72 62.42 -7.34 -5.24
CA ALA A 72 63.12 -6.19 -5.79
C ALA A 72 63.12 -4.95 -4.87
N ASP A 73 62.19 -4.87 -3.92
CA ASP A 73 62.05 -3.76 -2.97
C ASP A 73 62.83 -3.97 -1.67
N VAL A 74 63.46 -5.15 -1.52
CA VAL A 74 64.24 -5.49 -0.34
C VAL A 74 65.62 -4.87 -0.42
N THR A 75 65.96 -4.03 0.57
CA THR A 75 67.34 -3.60 0.81
C THR A 75 67.85 -4.27 2.08
N ALA A 76 68.96 -4.98 1.98
CA ALA A 76 69.59 -5.66 3.10
C ALA A 76 71.10 -5.51 3.05
N THR A 77 71.74 -5.61 4.21
CA THR A 77 73.19 -5.60 4.37
C THR A 77 73.61 -6.75 5.25
N ASP A 78 74.80 -7.28 5.01
CA ASP A 78 75.46 -8.22 5.90
C ASP A 78 76.87 -7.71 6.30
N ASN A 79 77.43 -8.28 7.36
CA ASN A 79 78.72 -7.87 7.91
C ASN A 79 79.92 -8.32 7.03
N CYS A 80 79.78 -9.40 6.26
CA CYS A 80 80.87 -10.01 5.50
C CYS A 80 80.48 -10.38 4.06
N ASP A 81 79.18 -10.52 3.78
CA ASP A 81 78.66 -10.83 2.45
C ASP A 81 78.07 -9.61 1.74
N ALA A 82 78.55 -9.36 0.52
CA ALA A 82 78.03 -8.31 -0.36
C ALA A 82 76.91 -8.82 -1.29
N SER A 83 76.79 -10.14 -1.45
CA SER A 83 75.80 -10.81 -2.27
C SER A 83 74.85 -11.57 -1.35
N LEU A 84 73.56 -11.25 -1.41
CA LEU A 84 72.53 -11.87 -0.59
C LEU A 84 71.46 -12.47 -1.49
N ASP A 85 70.94 -13.65 -1.13
CA ASP A 85 69.80 -14.26 -1.80
C ASP A 85 68.50 -13.75 -1.17
N ILE A 86 67.54 -13.36 -2.01
CA ILE A 86 66.28 -12.77 -1.58
C ILE A 86 65.14 -13.58 -2.17
N SER A 87 64.29 -14.11 -1.30
CA SER A 87 63.14 -14.91 -1.69
C SER A 87 61.85 -14.39 -1.05
N GLN A 88 60.72 -14.71 -1.68
CA GLN A 88 59.39 -14.45 -1.14
C GLN A 88 58.56 -15.73 -1.04
N SER A 89 57.71 -15.80 -0.02
CA SER A 89 56.70 -16.85 0.14
C SER A 89 55.38 -16.23 0.62
N PRO A 90 54.25 -16.40 -0.11
CA PRO A 90 54.09 -17.17 -1.35
C PRO A 90 54.88 -16.60 -2.55
N ALA A 91 55.21 -17.46 -3.52
CA ALA A 91 55.93 -17.05 -4.72
C ALA A 91 55.13 -16.03 -5.55
N ALA A 92 55.83 -15.11 -6.20
CA ALA A 92 55.21 -14.16 -7.12
C ALA A 92 54.48 -14.88 -8.26
N GLY A 93 53.42 -14.27 -8.79
CA GLY A 93 52.65 -14.82 -9.90
C GLY A 93 51.50 -15.77 -9.52
N ILE A 94 51.27 -16.03 -8.22
CA ILE A 94 50.12 -16.83 -7.78
C ILE A 94 48.84 -16.02 -8.00
N THR A 95 47.86 -16.62 -8.69
CA THR A 95 46.60 -15.96 -9.10
C THR A 95 45.40 -16.23 -8.20
N ASN A 96 45.47 -17.25 -7.33
CA ASN A 96 44.41 -17.61 -6.39
C ASN A 96 44.81 -17.18 -4.97
N LEU A 97 45.04 -15.87 -4.83
CA LEU A 97 45.21 -15.24 -3.55
C LEU A 97 43.85 -15.18 -2.86
N GLY A 98 43.73 -15.74 -1.65
CA GLY A 98 42.53 -15.53 -0.83
C GLY A 98 42.37 -14.05 -0.43
N THR A 99 41.38 -13.73 0.40
CA THR A 99 41.08 -12.34 0.81
C THR A 99 42.22 -11.62 1.55
N THR A 100 43.09 -12.35 2.25
CA THR A 100 44.29 -11.78 2.87
C THR A 100 45.39 -12.84 2.91
N ASN A 101 46.59 -12.46 2.45
CA ASN A 101 47.75 -13.34 2.38
C ASN A 101 48.92 -12.67 3.09
N THR A 102 49.60 -13.40 3.97
CA THR A 102 50.83 -12.92 4.61
C THR A 102 52.01 -13.27 3.73
N VAL A 103 52.67 -12.25 3.19
CA VAL A 103 53.90 -12.41 2.40
C VAL A 103 55.08 -12.35 3.35
N THR A 104 55.94 -13.36 3.28
CA THR A 104 57.23 -13.42 3.98
C THR A 104 58.34 -13.18 2.98
N LEU A 105 59.18 -12.18 3.24
CA LEU A 105 60.43 -11.94 2.52
C LEU A 105 61.59 -12.46 3.36
N THR A 106 62.43 -13.32 2.77
CA THR A 106 63.59 -13.92 3.44
C THR A 106 64.86 -13.53 2.71
N VAL A 107 65.84 -13.03 3.47
CA VAL A 107 67.19 -12.74 2.99
C VAL A 107 68.15 -13.75 3.60
N THR A 108 68.94 -14.41 2.76
CA THR A 108 69.89 -15.46 3.14
C THR A 108 71.30 -15.08 2.66
N ASP A 109 72.29 -15.17 3.54
CA ASP A 109 73.71 -14.93 3.20
C ASP A 109 74.41 -16.16 2.58
N GLU A 110 75.70 -16.08 2.26
CA GLU A 110 76.44 -17.21 1.66
C GLU A 110 76.73 -18.34 2.67
N ALA A 111 76.72 -18.03 3.98
CA ALA A 111 76.87 -18.99 5.07
C ALA A 111 75.55 -19.71 5.42
N GLY A 112 74.42 -19.24 4.89
CA GLY A 112 73.08 -19.78 5.11
C GLY A 112 72.34 -19.18 6.31
N ASN A 113 72.79 -18.06 6.90
CA ASN A 113 72.02 -17.36 7.92
C ASN A 113 70.90 -16.54 7.29
N GLU A 114 69.74 -16.51 7.95
CA GLU A 114 68.52 -15.96 7.36
C GLU A 114 67.86 -14.87 8.22
N ARG A 115 67.28 -13.87 7.56
CA ARG A 115 66.41 -12.86 8.18
C ARG A 115 65.12 -12.74 7.39
N GLY A 116 63.99 -12.87 8.10
CA GLY A 116 62.66 -12.71 7.53
C GLY A 116 61.97 -11.41 7.95
N THR A 117 61.12 -10.87 7.07
CA THR A 117 60.11 -9.85 7.41
C THR A 117 58.76 -10.21 6.77
N GLN A 118 57.66 -9.73 7.36
CA GLN A 118 56.31 -10.08 6.95
C GLN A 118 55.40 -8.86 6.84
N PHE A 119 54.51 -8.89 5.85
CA PHE A 119 53.42 -7.93 5.67
C PHE A 119 52.21 -8.62 5.04
N ASN A 120 51.04 -7.99 5.14
CA ASN A 120 49.81 -8.52 4.58
C ASN A 120 49.50 -7.89 3.22
N VAL A 121 49.02 -8.72 2.30
CA VAL A 121 48.44 -8.31 1.03
C VAL A 121 46.95 -8.66 1.06
N ALA A 122 46.11 -7.64 1.00
CA ALA A 122 44.67 -7.79 0.90
C ALA A 122 44.21 -7.69 -0.56
N VAL A 123 43.29 -8.56 -0.96
CA VAL A 123 42.61 -8.46 -2.26
C VAL A 123 41.32 -7.69 -2.01
N ILE A 124 41.14 -6.57 -2.72
CA ILE A 124 39.96 -5.71 -2.58
C ILE A 124 39.11 -5.77 -3.83
N ASP A 125 37.80 -5.82 -3.63
CA ASP A 125 36.83 -5.73 -4.69
C ASP A 125 36.26 -4.33 -4.74
N ASN A 126 36.38 -3.69 -5.90
CA ASN A 126 35.93 -2.32 -6.17
C ASN A 126 34.98 -2.28 -7.38
N THR A 127 34.42 -3.43 -7.78
CA THR A 127 33.50 -3.52 -8.91
C THR A 127 32.08 -3.52 -8.40
N ASP A 128 31.24 -2.64 -8.95
CA ASP A 128 29.81 -2.63 -8.58
C ASP A 128 29.08 -3.87 -9.14
N PRO A 129 28.13 -4.44 -8.39
CA PRO A 129 27.27 -5.50 -8.91
C PRO A 129 26.42 -4.98 -10.07
N VAL A 130 26.19 -5.83 -11.07
CA VAL A 130 25.42 -5.49 -12.27
C VAL A 130 24.04 -6.15 -12.22
N PRO A 131 22.92 -5.39 -12.20
CA PRO A 131 21.58 -5.97 -12.23
C PRO A 131 21.37 -6.94 -13.41
N ASP A 132 20.80 -8.11 -13.14
CA ASP A 132 20.64 -9.17 -14.15
C ASP A 132 19.63 -8.78 -15.25
N VAL A 133 18.75 -7.84 -14.92
CA VAL A 133 17.80 -7.23 -15.85
C VAL A 133 18.01 -5.73 -15.88
N THR A 134 17.97 -5.15 -17.08
CA THR A 134 18.21 -3.71 -17.27
C THR A 134 17.11 -2.86 -16.62
N ASN A 135 15.85 -3.29 -16.72
CA ASN A 135 14.70 -2.61 -16.13
C ASN A 135 13.76 -3.64 -15.50
N LEU A 136 13.29 -3.35 -14.30
CA LEU A 136 12.24 -4.13 -13.65
C LEU A 136 10.89 -3.71 -14.22
N SER A 137 10.06 -4.70 -14.57
CA SER A 137 8.70 -4.44 -15.03
C SER A 137 7.85 -3.87 -13.90
N ASP A 138 6.91 -3.00 -14.26
CA ASP A 138 5.92 -2.48 -13.32
C ASP A 138 5.08 -3.62 -12.72
N LEU A 139 4.74 -3.49 -11.43
CA LEU A 139 3.77 -4.35 -10.76
C LEU A 139 2.44 -3.61 -10.69
N THR A 140 1.35 -4.26 -11.07
CA THR A 140 0.02 -3.65 -11.13
C THR A 140 -0.97 -4.39 -10.23
N GLY A 141 -1.83 -3.66 -9.53
CA GLY A 141 -2.95 -4.22 -8.77
C GLY A 141 -4.10 -3.20 -8.67
N GLN A 142 -5.31 -3.66 -8.34
CA GLN A 142 -6.44 -2.74 -8.15
C GLN A 142 -6.53 -2.22 -6.72
N CYS A 143 -6.32 -3.08 -5.73
CA CYS A 143 -6.42 -2.70 -4.31
C CYS A 143 -5.09 -2.81 -3.56
N SER A 144 -4.24 -3.75 -3.99
CA SER A 144 -2.95 -3.96 -3.36
C SER A 144 -2.01 -4.78 -4.23
N VAL A 145 -0.71 -4.62 -3.98
CA VAL A 145 0.36 -5.49 -4.49
C VAL A 145 1.16 -6.02 -3.31
N SER A 146 1.24 -7.34 -3.19
CA SER A 146 2.08 -8.05 -2.21
C SER A 146 3.56 -7.96 -2.56
N ALA A 147 4.43 -8.32 -1.61
CA ALA A 147 5.87 -8.35 -1.84
C ALA A 147 6.21 -9.24 -3.06
N PRO A 148 6.89 -8.70 -4.09
CA PRO A 148 7.34 -9.48 -5.23
C PRO A 148 8.54 -10.36 -4.84
N THR A 149 8.92 -11.27 -5.71
CA THR A 149 10.25 -11.90 -5.64
C THR A 149 11.32 -10.83 -5.81
N ALA A 150 12.31 -10.80 -4.92
CA ALA A 150 13.41 -9.88 -5.02
C ALA A 150 14.19 -10.09 -6.33
N PRO A 151 14.55 -9.01 -7.05
CA PRO A 151 15.40 -9.10 -8.23
C PRO A 151 16.83 -9.45 -7.86
N THR A 152 17.64 -9.82 -8.86
CA THR A 152 19.03 -10.23 -8.69
C THR A 152 19.98 -9.38 -9.54
N ALA A 153 21.21 -9.31 -9.06
CA ALA A 153 22.37 -8.77 -9.75
C ALA A 153 23.49 -9.82 -9.73
N THR A 154 24.45 -9.67 -10.64
CA THR A 154 25.65 -10.50 -10.69
C THR A 154 26.89 -9.64 -10.49
N ASP A 155 27.77 -10.11 -9.62
CA ASP A 155 29.07 -9.53 -9.32
C ASP A 155 30.19 -10.53 -9.66
N ASN A 156 31.38 -10.03 -10.01
CA ASN A 156 32.53 -10.87 -10.34
C ASN A 156 33.08 -11.65 -9.13
N CYS A 157 32.99 -11.11 -7.92
CA CYS A 157 33.60 -11.66 -6.70
C CYS A 157 32.57 -12.36 -5.83
N SER A 158 31.42 -11.72 -5.66
CA SER A 158 30.34 -12.19 -4.81
C SER A 158 29.35 -13.09 -5.55
N GLY A 159 29.40 -13.14 -6.88
CA GLY A 159 28.47 -13.94 -7.69
C GLY A 159 27.06 -13.34 -7.66
N THR A 160 26.05 -14.15 -7.38
CA THR A 160 24.65 -13.68 -7.36
C THR A 160 24.35 -12.86 -6.10
N VAL A 161 23.95 -11.61 -6.30
CA VAL A 161 23.52 -10.66 -5.26
C VAL A 161 22.00 -10.51 -5.32
N THR A 162 21.31 -10.74 -4.19
CA THR A 162 19.85 -10.56 -4.10
C THR A 162 19.53 -9.14 -3.65
N GLY A 163 18.66 -8.45 -4.39
CA GLY A 163 18.21 -7.11 -4.07
C GLY A 163 17.45 -7.06 -2.74
N THR A 164 17.68 -6.01 -1.96
CA THR A 164 16.96 -5.73 -0.71
C THR A 164 16.20 -4.42 -0.83
N THR A 165 15.13 -4.24 -0.06
CA THR A 165 14.39 -2.98 -0.02
C THR A 165 13.84 -2.73 1.38
N THR A 166 13.73 -1.45 1.75
CA THR A 166 13.08 -1.02 2.99
C THR A 166 11.59 -0.76 2.82
N THR A 167 11.07 -0.87 1.59
CA THR A 167 9.65 -0.67 1.31
C THR A 167 8.81 -1.73 2.02
N THR A 168 7.77 -1.29 2.71
CA THR A 168 6.81 -2.17 3.38
C THR A 168 5.73 -2.64 2.43
N PHE A 169 5.48 -3.95 2.40
CA PHE A 169 4.40 -4.58 1.64
C PHE A 169 3.32 -5.15 2.58
N PRO A 170 2.06 -5.30 2.12
CA PRO A 170 1.57 -4.93 0.79
C PRO A 170 1.48 -3.41 0.59
N ILE A 171 1.67 -2.96 -0.64
CA ILE A 171 1.40 -1.56 -1.03
C ILE A 171 -0.08 -1.49 -1.38
N THR A 172 -0.81 -0.60 -0.71
CA THR A 172 -2.26 -0.41 -0.86
C THR A 172 -2.64 1.02 -1.21
N THR A 173 -1.64 1.89 -1.43
CA THR A 173 -1.88 3.30 -1.76
C THR A 173 -2.08 3.44 -3.26
N GLN A 174 -3.17 4.07 -3.66
CA GLN A 174 -3.51 4.36 -5.05
C GLN A 174 -2.46 5.23 -5.74
N GLY A 175 -2.32 5.02 -7.04
CA GLY A 175 -1.32 5.65 -7.89
C GLY A 175 -0.01 4.87 -7.95
N THR A 176 1.08 5.56 -8.29
CA THR A 176 2.41 4.97 -8.48
C THR A 176 3.28 5.14 -7.25
N THR A 177 3.70 4.02 -6.66
CA THR A 177 4.73 3.95 -5.61
C THR A 177 6.02 3.41 -6.22
N ILE A 178 7.16 4.09 -5.98
CA ILE A 178 8.47 3.65 -6.46
C ILE A 178 9.14 2.80 -5.38
N VAL A 179 9.46 1.56 -5.70
CA VAL A 179 10.27 0.66 -4.88
C VAL A 179 11.72 0.77 -5.33
N THR A 180 12.62 1.12 -4.42
CA THR A 180 14.07 1.11 -4.69
C THR A 180 14.66 -0.17 -4.11
N TRP A 181 15.29 -0.95 -4.99
CA TRP A 181 16.08 -2.13 -4.66
C TRP A 181 17.55 -1.75 -4.51
N ASN A 182 18.20 -2.26 -3.47
CA ASN A 182 19.62 -2.12 -3.19
C ASN A 182 20.32 -3.47 -3.34
N TYR A 183 21.31 -3.53 -4.23
CA TYR A 183 22.21 -4.66 -4.41
C TYR A 183 23.52 -4.31 -3.72
N ASP A 184 23.84 -5.03 -2.66
CA ASP A 184 25.08 -4.89 -1.88
C ASP A 184 25.84 -6.21 -1.99
N ASP A 185 27.05 -6.14 -2.55
CA ASP A 185 27.90 -7.29 -2.78
C ASP A 185 28.60 -7.80 -1.51
N GLY A 186 28.49 -7.08 -0.39
CA GLY A 186 29.15 -7.39 0.88
C GLY A 186 30.62 -6.94 0.97
N ASN A 187 31.21 -6.45 -0.13
CA ASN A 187 32.54 -5.84 -0.17
C ASN A 187 32.49 -4.30 -0.11
N GLY A 188 31.28 -3.74 -0.09
CA GLY A 188 31.03 -2.30 0.01
C GLY A 188 30.66 -1.64 -1.32
N ASN A 189 30.55 -2.43 -2.39
CA ASN A 189 30.07 -1.94 -3.69
C ASN A 189 28.55 -2.10 -3.76
N THR A 190 27.87 -1.04 -4.17
CA THR A 190 26.40 -1.00 -4.13
C THR A 190 25.81 -0.35 -5.36
N VAL A 191 24.76 -0.98 -5.89
CA VAL A 191 23.95 -0.44 -6.99
C VAL A 191 22.48 -0.45 -6.59
N THR A 192 21.73 0.51 -7.11
CA THR A 192 20.28 0.58 -6.88
C THR A 192 19.49 0.49 -8.18
N GLN A 193 18.28 -0.07 -8.11
CA GLN A 193 17.35 -0.13 -9.24
C GLN A 193 15.92 0.13 -8.76
N ASN A 194 15.19 0.93 -9.53
CA ASN A 194 13.80 1.26 -9.21
C ASN A 194 12.83 0.30 -9.92
N GLN A 195 11.71 0.02 -9.26
CA GLN A 195 10.56 -0.69 -9.80
C GLN A 195 9.30 0.08 -9.43
N ASN A 196 8.40 0.29 -10.38
CA ASN A 196 7.12 0.93 -10.08
C ASN A 196 6.12 -0.12 -9.59
N VAL A 197 5.31 0.28 -8.62
CA VAL A 197 4.09 -0.41 -8.20
C VAL A 197 2.93 0.54 -8.46
N ILE A 198 2.00 0.12 -9.30
CA ILE A 198 0.87 0.93 -9.75
C ILE A 198 -0.40 0.28 -9.17
N ILE A 199 -1.05 1.00 -8.26
CA ILE A 199 -2.37 0.62 -7.76
C ILE A 199 -3.42 1.53 -8.41
N ASP A 200 -4.33 0.95 -9.18
CA ASP A 200 -5.34 1.67 -9.94
C ASP A 200 -6.62 0.81 -9.98
N ASP A 201 -7.65 1.26 -9.26
CA ASP A 201 -8.94 0.57 -9.24
C ASP A 201 -9.83 1.11 -10.35
N ILE A 202 -10.19 0.22 -11.28
CA ILE A 202 -10.99 0.54 -12.45
C ILE A 202 -12.32 -0.22 -12.45
N THR A 203 -12.60 -0.96 -11.38
CA THR A 203 -13.79 -1.80 -11.29
C THR A 203 -14.92 -0.99 -10.67
N ASP A 204 -16.02 -0.81 -11.41
CA ASP A 204 -17.21 -0.18 -10.83
C ASP A 204 -17.78 -1.06 -9.71
N PRO A 205 -18.28 -0.45 -8.61
CA PRO A 205 -18.92 -1.20 -7.54
C PRO A 205 -20.27 -1.77 -8.01
N THR A 206 -20.84 -2.70 -7.23
CA THR A 206 -22.14 -3.31 -7.54
C THR A 206 -23.20 -2.91 -6.53
N ILE A 207 -24.41 -2.61 -7.02
CA ILE A 207 -25.56 -2.22 -6.20
C ILE A 207 -26.82 -2.96 -6.62
N THR A 208 -27.57 -3.45 -5.62
CA THR A 208 -28.91 -4.02 -5.83
C THR A 208 -29.93 -3.24 -5.01
N CYS A 209 -30.89 -2.60 -5.70
CA CYS A 209 -32.03 -1.93 -5.06
C CYS A 209 -33.19 -2.89 -4.84
N ILE A 210 -34.10 -2.49 -3.95
CA ILE A 210 -35.45 -3.04 -3.93
C ILE A 210 -36.22 -2.71 -5.22
N GLY A 211 -37.33 -3.41 -5.46
CA GLY A 211 -38.26 -3.08 -6.54
C GLY A 211 -39.24 -1.97 -6.18
N ASN A 212 -40.02 -1.52 -7.16
CA ASN A 212 -41.04 -0.48 -6.98
C ASN A 212 -42.04 -0.84 -5.86
N GLN A 213 -42.43 0.17 -5.08
CA GLN A 213 -43.32 0.04 -3.93
C GLN A 213 -44.61 0.81 -4.15
N THR A 214 -45.71 0.32 -3.59
CA THR A 214 -47.00 1.02 -3.55
C THR A 214 -47.54 1.00 -2.14
N ILE A 215 -47.79 2.19 -1.61
CA ILE A 215 -48.20 2.42 -0.22
C ILE A 215 -49.54 3.13 -0.24
N ASN A 216 -50.52 2.60 0.48
CA ASN A 216 -51.83 3.20 0.62
C ASN A 216 -51.97 3.70 2.08
N LEU A 217 -52.19 5.01 2.28
CA LEU A 217 -52.21 5.63 3.61
C LEU A 217 -53.52 5.36 4.38
N THR A 218 -53.50 4.79 5.58
CA THR A 218 -54.75 4.39 6.27
C THR A 218 -55.57 5.53 6.91
N SER A 219 -55.15 6.79 6.76
CA SER A 219 -55.79 7.99 7.32
C SER A 219 -55.61 9.19 6.38
N GLU A 220 -56.17 10.36 6.74
CA GLU A 220 -56.03 11.63 5.99
C GLU A 220 -54.61 12.24 6.09
N GLN A 221 -53.58 11.39 5.97
CA GLN A 221 -52.19 11.79 5.90
C GLN A 221 -51.82 12.25 4.49
N SER A 222 -50.91 13.23 4.42
CA SER A 222 -50.36 13.76 3.16
C SER A 222 -48.95 13.28 2.84
N THR A 223 -48.36 12.48 3.73
CA THR A 223 -47.02 11.90 3.56
C THR A 223 -46.95 10.49 4.18
N TYR A 224 -46.01 9.69 3.69
CA TYR A 224 -45.59 8.43 4.29
C TYR A 224 -44.24 8.61 5.00
N THR A 225 -44.13 8.20 6.26
CA THR A 225 -42.84 8.19 6.97
C THR A 225 -42.16 6.84 6.77
N VAL A 226 -40.99 6.84 6.15
CA VAL A 226 -40.17 5.64 5.96
C VAL A 226 -39.73 5.07 7.31
N SER A 227 -39.90 3.77 7.49
CA SER A 227 -39.60 3.05 8.73
C SER A 227 -38.37 2.17 8.57
N GLY A 228 -37.26 2.55 9.22
CA GLY A 228 -36.03 1.78 9.19
C GLY A 228 -35.42 1.70 7.79
N THR A 229 -34.95 0.51 7.40
CA THR A 229 -34.17 0.28 6.18
C THR A 229 -34.99 -0.28 5.02
N GLU A 230 -36.32 -0.11 5.03
CA GLU A 230 -37.22 -0.75 4.06
C GLU A 230 -36.95 -0.33 2.61
N PHE A 231 -36.32 0.83 2.39
CA PHE A 231 -35.99 1.41 1.09
C PHE A 231 -34.48 1.55 0.86
N ASP A 232 -33.66 0.96 1.72
CA ASP A 232 -32.21 0.94 1.56
C ASP A 232 -31.81 -0.15 0.53
N PRO A 233 -30.65 -0.06 -0.12
CA PRO A 233 -30.17 -1.09 -1.05
C PRO A 233 -30.03 -2.45 -0.34
N THR A 234 -30.35 -3.54 -1.04
CA THR A 234 -30.28 -4.90 -0.47
C THR A 234 -28.88 -5.50 -0.51
N ALA A 235 -28.02 -4.99 -1.39
CA ALA A 235 -26.62 -5.39 -1.48
C ALA A 235 -25.79 -4.26 -2.10
N THR A 236 -24.59 -4.09 -1.56
CA THR A 236 -23.54 -3.22 -2.08
C THR A 236 -22.22 -3.95 -1.94
N ASP A 237 -21.43 -4.07 -3.00
CA ASP A 237 -20.14 -4.76 -2.95
C ASP A 237 -19.13 -4.13 -3.91
N ASP A 238 -17.85 -4.24 -3.57
CA ASP A 238 -16.73 -3.71 -4.34
C ASP A 238 -15.41 -4.43 -4.00
N ASN A 239 -14.47 -4.52 -4.93
CA ASN A 239 -13.18 -5.20 -4.72
C ASN A 239 -12.21 -4.43 -3.82
N CYS A 240 -12.21 -3.09 -3.86
CA CYS A 240 -11.30 -2.23 -3.09
C CYS A 240 -12.02 -1.41 -2.02
N GLY A 241 -13.33 -1.58 -1.90
CA GLY A 241 -14.15 -1.09 -0.82
C GLY A 241 -14.97 0.14 -1.18
N ILE A 242 -16.03 0.38 -0.42
CA ILE A 242 -17.03 1.40 -0.72
C ILE A 242 -16.74 2.67 0.09
N ALA A 243 -16.68 3.82 -0.58
CA ALA A 243 -16.53 5.12 0.09
C ALA A 243 -17.87 5.69 0.53
N SER A 244 -18.91 5.59 -0.29
CA SER A 244 -20.21 6.20 -0.01
C SER A 244 -21.39 5.42 -0.61
N VAL A 245 -22.52 5.54 0.07
CA VAL A 245 -23.83 5.03 -0.34
C VAL A 245 -24.83 6.14 -0.03
N GLU A 246 -25.45 6.75 -1.05
CA GLU A 246 -26.35 7.89 -0.85
C GLU A 246 -27.58 7.79 -1.75
N ASN A 247 -28.70 8.34 -1.28
CA ASN A 247 -29.94 8.44 -2.06
C ASN A 247 -30.24 9.88 -2.53
N SER A 248 -30.93 9.99 -3.66
CA SER A 248 -31.28 11.26 -4.30
C SER A 248 -32.35 12.10 -3.58
N PHE A 249 -33.02 11.58 -2.55
CA PHE A 249 -34.11 12.28 -1.86
C PHE A 249 -33.59 13.18 -0.74
N ASN A 250 -32.60 12.71 0.03
CA ASN A 250 -32.04 13.47 1.16
C ASN A 250 -30.51 13.40 1.26
N ASN A 251 -29.81 12.79 0.29
CA ASN A 251 -28.35 12.60 0.29
C ASN A 251 -27.83 11.93 1.57
N SER A 252 -28.57 10.94 2.07
CA SER A 252 -28.22 10.15 3.26
C SER A 252 -27.99 8.69 2.89
N THR A 253 -27.35 7.94 3.80
CA THR A 253 -27.14 6.49 3.69
C THR A 253 -28.40 5.67 3.98
N THR A 254 -29.48 6.31 4.41
CA THR A 254 -30.78 5.69 4.66
C THR A 254 -31.92 6.67 4.44
N LEU A 255 -33.08 6.14 4.06
CA LEU A 255 -34.34 6.89 4.03
C LEU A 255 -35.11 6.85 5.36
N SER A 256 -34.63 6.15 6.39
CA SER A 256 -35.33 6.05 7.68
C SER A 256 -35.75 7.42 8.23
N GLY A 257 -37.05 7.59 8.48
CA GLY A 257 -37.65 8.83 8.99
C GLY A 257 -37.95 9.88 7.92
N ALA A 258 -37.61 9.66 6.65
CA ALA A 258 -37.97 10.55 5.55
C ALA A 258 -39.49 10.57 5.34
N ASN A 259 -40.05 11.75 5.02
CA ASN A 259 -41.46 11.91 4.70
C ASN A 259 -41.67 11.99 3.18
N LEU A 260 -42.12 10.90 2.58
CA LEU A 260 -42.43 10.84 1.15
C LEU A 260 -43.82 11.43 0.87
N PRO A 261 -43.98 12.39 -0.06
CA PRO A 261 -45.27 12.98 -0.38
C PRO A 261 -46.18 12.00 -1.12
N VAL A 262 -47.50 12.25 -1.05
CA VAL A 262 -48.48 11.59 -1.92
C VAL A 262 -48.13 11.81 -3.40
N GLY A 263 -48.22 10.75 -4.19
CA GLY A 263 -47.77 10.71 -5.58
C GLY A 263 -46.65 9.70 -5.79
N THR A 264 -45.95 9.81 -6.92
CA THR A 264 -44.79 8.96 -7.24
C THR A 264 -43.50 9.69 -6.89
N THR A 265 -42.67 9.07 -6.06
CA THR A 265 -41.30 9.52 -5.77
C THR A 265 -40.31 8.50 -6.34
N THR A 266 -39.48 8.92 -7.28
CA THR A 266 -38.37 8.09 -7.79
C THR A 266 -37.15 8.28 -6.89
N ILE A 267 -36.67 7.19 -6.31
CA ILE A 267 -35.47 7.17 -5.48
C ILE A 267 -34.33 6.59 -6.31
N VAL A 268 -33.23 7.32 -6.42
CA VAL A 268 -31.98 6.84 -7.01
C VAL A 268 -30.96 6.66 -5.92
N TRP A 269 -30.43 5.46 -5.78
CA TRP A 269 -29.27 5.18 -4.96
C TRP A 269 -28.01 5.26 -5.81
N THR A 270 -26.99 5.93 -5.29
CA THR A 270 -25.65 6.04 -5.87
C THR A 270 -24.66 5.48 -4.86
N ILE A 271 -23.81 4.57 -5.32
CA ILE A 271 -22.63 4.14 -4.56
C ILE A 271 -21.38 4.57 -5.30
N ILE A 272 -20.38 4.97 -4.53
CA ILE A 272 -19.07 5.36 -5.02
C ILE A 272 -18.03 4.59 -4.19
N ASP A 273 -17.09 3.96 -4.86
CA ASP A 273 -15.97 3.27 -4.21
C ASP A 273 -14.90 4.27 -3.70
N ASN A 274 -13.82 3.75 -3.11
CA ASN A 274 -12.71 4.57 -2.60
C ASN A 274 -11.92 5.32 -3.68
N ASP A 275 -12.12 4.95 -4.95
CA ASP A 275 -11.36 5.41 -6.11
C ASP A 275 -12.16 6.31 -7.05
N GLY A 276 -13.46 6.45 -6.78
CA GLY A 276 -14.37 7.29 -7.53
C GLY A 276 -15.16 6.56 -8.62
N ASN A 277 -15.02 5.25 -8.76
CA ASN A 277 -15.90 4.47 -9.62
C ASN A 277 -17.29 4.41 -8.99
N SER A 278 -18.33 4.35 -9.81
CA SER A 278 -19.69 4.58 -9.32
C SER A 278 -20.73 3.70 -9.98
N ALA A 279 -21.71 3.29 -9.20
CA ALA A 279 -22.87 2.55 -9.69
C ALA A 279 -24.16 3.12 -9.10
N THR A 280 -25.25 2.98 -9.86
CA THR A 280 -26.55 3.50 -9.45
C THR A 280 -27.65 2.47 -9.67
N CYS A 281 -28.68 2.50 -8.82
CA CYS A 281 -29.95 1.84 -9.08
C CYS A 281 -31.12 2.71 -8.64
N SER A 282 -32.31 2.46 -9.17
CA SER A 282 -33.49 3.29 -8.89
C SER A 282 -34.76 2.47 -8.78
N PHE A 283 -35.70 2.96 -7.99
CA PHE A 283 -37.06 2.43 -7.88
C PHE A 283 -38.07 3.54 -7.59
N ASP A 284 -39.33 3.27 -7.87
CA ASP A 284 -40.44 4.18 -7.60
C ASP A 284 -41.19 3.80 -6.33
N VAL A 285 -41.53 4.80 -5.50
CA VAL A 285 -42.47 4.67 -4.40
C VAL A 285 -43.74 5.45 -4.75
N VAL A 286 -44.85 4.74 -4.91
CA VAL A 286 -46.16 5.35 -5.15
C VAL A 286 -46.93 5.42 -3.83
N VAL A 287 -47.15 6.63 -3.33
CA VAL A 287 -47.94 6.89 -2.11
C VAL A 287 -49.34 7.36 -2.52
N ASN A 288 -50.35 6.52 -2.29
CA ASN A 288 -51.74 6.85 -2.54
C ASN A 288 -52.42 7.38 -1.26
N ALA A 289 -53.07 8.53 -1.37
CA ALA A 289 -53.93 9.06 -0.32
C ALA A 289 -55.34 8.46 -0.41
N TYR A 290 -55.96 8.23 0.75
CA TYR A 290 -57.40 8.00 0.81
C TYR A 290 -58.07 9.35 1.06
N THR A 291 -58.91 9.78 0.11
CA THR A 291 -59.81 10.90 0.35
C THR A 291 -61.06 10.36 1.03
N THR A 292 -61.12 10.35 2.36
CA THR A 292 -62.40 10.20 3.09
C THR A 292 -63.17 11.50 3.06
N GLY A 293 -63.48 11.97 1.85
CA GLY A 293 -64.44 13.03 1.62
C GLY A 293 -65.42 12.53 0.59
N ILE A 294 -66.65 12.19 1.02
CA ILE A 294 -67.79 12.47 0.15
C ILE A 294 -67.59 13.91 -0.29
N GLU A 295 -67.51 14.13 -1.59
CA GLU A 295 -67.42 15.46 -2.15
C GLU A 295 -68.56 16.28 -1.58
N THR A 296 -68.27 17.05 -0.53
CA THR A 296 -69.11 18.15 -0.14
C THR A 296 -68.74 19.23 -1.13
N LEU A 297 -69.22 19.07 -2.36
CA LEU A 297 -69.22 20.12 -3.35
C LEU A 297 -69.88 21.32 -2.68
N LYS A 298 -69.05 22.28 -2.28
CA LYS A 298 -69.43 23.69 -2.28
C LYS A 298 -69.81 24.01 -3.72
N GLN A 299 -70.99 23.59 -4.15
CA GLN A 299 -71.60 24.15 -5.34
C GLN A 299 -72.19 25.51 -4.92
N SER A 300 -71.42 26.55 -5.18
CA SER A 300 -71.82 27.94 -5.11
C SER A 300 -73.01 28.17 -6.05
N GLY A 301 -74.21 28.26 -5.48
CA GLY A 301 -75.42 28.57 -6.25
C GLY A 301 -76.73 28.04 -5.68
N ILE A 302 -76.74 27.36 -4.53
CA ILE A 302 -77.98 26.93 -3.87
C ILE A 302 -78.11 27.63 -2.51
N SER A 303 -79.15 28.45 -2.35
CA SER A 303 -79.51 29.10 -1.09
C SER A 303 -80.83 28.53 -0.58
N ILE A 304 -80.86 28.12 0.68
CA ILE A 304 -82.05 27.56 1.34
C ILE A 304 -82.29 28.36 2.63
N TYR A 305 -83.43 29.04 2.75
CA TYR A 305 -83.69 29.93 3.88
C TYR A 305 -85.19 30.17 4.13
N PRO A 306 -85.58 30.53 5.37
CA PRO A 306 -84.76 30.53 6.57
C PRO A 306 -84.51 29.11 7.10
N ASN A 307 -83.38 28.89 7.75
CA ASN A 307 -83.08 27.69 8.52
C ASN A 307 -82.51 28.12 9.88
N PRO A 308 -83.23 27.95 11.01
CA PRO A 308 -84.53 27.26 11.16
C PRO A 308 -85.72 27.95 10.44
N THR A 309 -86.76 27.20 10.10
CA THR A 309 -88.02 27.69 9.49
C THR A 309 -89.22 27.48 10.40
N ASP A 310 -90.19 28.40 10.40
CA ASP A 310 -91.47 28.24 11.09
C ASP A 310 -92.55 27.56 10.21
N GLY A 311 -92.18 27.18 8.98
CA GLY A 311 -93.08 26.45 8.10
C GLY A 311 -92.74 26.59 6.62
N ILE A 312 -92.38 27.78 6.13
CA ILE A 312 -92.08 27.98 4.71
C ILE A 312 -90.57 28.00 4.49
N LEU A 313 -90.08 27.15 3.59
CA LEU A 313 -88.67 27.08 3.20
C LEU A 313 -88.53 27.56 1.75
N ASN A 314 -87.72 28.59 1.54
CA ASN A 314 -87.43 29.13 0.22
C ASN A 314 -86.13 28.55 -0.32
N PHE A 315 -86.12 28.33 -1.63
CA PHE A 315 -84.99 27.83 -2.39
C PHE A 315 -84.66 28.83 -3.49
N GLU A 316 -83.41 29.22 -3.58
CA GLU A 316 -82.88 29.97 -4.72
C GLU A 316 -81.72 29.20 -5.35
N PHE A 317 -81.81 29.02 -6.67
CA PHE A 317 -80.84 28.30 -7.47
C PHE A 317 -80.24 29.25 -8.51
N ALA A 318 -78.91 29.25 -8.63
CA ALA A 318 -78.20 30.03 -9.63
C ALA A 318 -78.50 29.55 -11.07
N ASN A 319 -78.80 28.26 -11.25
CA ASN A 319 -79.02 27.61 -12.54
C ASN A 319 -80.27 26.69 -12.51
N ASN A 320 -80.91 26.47 -13.67
CA ASN A 320 -82.10 25.61 -13.85
C ASN A 320 -81.81 24.09 -13.94
N ASN A 321 -80.68 23.62 -13.40
CA ASN A 321 -80.26 22.23 -13.56
C ASN A 321 -80.83 21.28 -12.49
N ILE A 322 -81.80 21.75 -11.69
CA ILE A 322 -82.41 20.98 -10.61
C ILE A 322 -83.53 20.11 -11.19
N GLN A 323 -83.36 18.79 -11.09
CA GLN A 323 -84.36 17.83 -11.53
C GLN A 323 -85.43 17.61 -10.46
N LYS A 324 -85.01 17.57 -9.20
CA LYS A 324 -85.88 17.16 -8.09
C LYS A 324 -85.44 17.75 -6.76
N ILE A 325 -86.42 18.12 -5.93
CA ILE A 325 -86.22 18.40 -4.50
C ILE A 325 -87.07 17.41 -3.71
N SER A 326 -86.46 16.71 -2.76
CA SER A 326 -87.13 15.82 -1.82
C SER A 326 -86.86 16.28 -0.39
N VAL A 327 -87.92 16.33 0.43
CA VAL A 327 -87.81 16.57 1.87
C VAL A 327 -88.07 15.25 2.57
N LEU A 328 -87.13 14.80 3.39
CA LEU A 328 -87.21 13.56 4.14
C LEU A 328 -87.30 13.85 5.63
N ASN A 329 -88.04 13.01 6.36
CA ASN A 329 -87.97 13.01 7.82
C ASN A 329 -86.72 12.26 8.32
N LEU A 330 -86.44 12.30 9.62
CA LEU A 330 -85.30 11.61 10.25
C LEU A 330 -85.30 10.08 10.07
N SER A 331 -86.44 9.47 9.74
CA SER A 331 -86.54 8.04 9.42
C SER A 331 -86.20 7.75 7.95
N GLY A 332 -85.81 8.75 7.16
CA GLY A 332 -85.48 8.62 5.75
C GLY A 332 -86.70 8.54 4.82
N LYS A 333 -87.91 8.76 5.32
CA LYS A 333 -89.13 8.76 4.50
C LYS A 333 -89.30 10.12 3.83
N THR A 334 -89.43 10.13 2.50
CA THR A 334 -89.80 11.32 1.72
C THR A 334 -91.22 11.77 2.10
N ILE A 335 -91.33 13.01 2.59
CA ILE A 335 -92.60 13.65 2.97
C ILE A 335 -93.08 14.65 1.92
N ILE A 336 -92.16 15.23 1.15
CA ILE A 336 -92.46 16.11 0.02
C ILE A 336 -91.49 15.76 -1.10
N GLU A 337 -92.01 15.71 -2.33
CA GLU A 337 -91.19 15.60 -3.53
C GLU A 337 -91.72 16.60 -4.57
N ARG A 338 -90.81 17.32 -5.22
CA ARG A 338 -91.11 18.23 -6.32
C ARG A 338 -90.16 18.00 -7.49
N THR A 339 -90.70 18.09 -8.70
CA THR A 339 -90.00 18.05 -9.98
C THR A 339 -90.31 19.33 -10.78
N ASN A 340 -89.62 19.56 -11.91
CA ASN A 340 -89.78 20.76 -12.75
C ASN A 340 -89.48 22.08 -12.01
N ILE A 341 -88.38 22.07 -11.25
CA ILE A 341 -87.95 23.12 -10.33
C ILE A 341 -87.53 24.39 -11.09
N GLN A 342 -88.09 25.54 -10.70
CA GLN A 342 -87.68 26.86 -11.18
C GLN A 342 -86.49 27.39 -10.38
N THR A 343 -85.87 28.50 -10.83
CA THR A 343 -84.78 29.17 -10.10
C THR A 343 -85.16 29.62 -8.70
N LYS A 344 -86.46 29.84 -8.43
CA LYS A 344 -87.00 30.14 -7.11
C LYS A 344 -88.18 29.25 -6.80
N GLU A 345 -88.13 28.56 -5.67
CA GLU A 345 -89.20 27.68 -5.20
C GLU A 345 -89.48 27.92 -3.72
N ASN A 346 -90.68 27.56 -3.30
CA ASN A 346 -91.00 27.44 -1.88
C ASN A 346 -91.61 26.07 -1.57
N ILE A 347 -91.28 25.57 -0.39
CA ILE A 347 -91.83 24.35 0.16
C ILE A 347 -92.50 24.68 1.48
N ASP A 348 -93.80 24.38 1.55
CA ASP A 348 -94.59 24.54 2.75
C ASP A 348 -94.51 23.27 3.61
N LEU A 349 -93.92 23.45 4.79
CA LEU A 349 -93.77 22.45 5.83
C LEU A 349 -94.76 22.65 6.99
N GLN A 350 -95.66 23.63 6.96
CA GLN A 350 -96.56 23.96 8.09
C GLN A 350 -97.37 22.77 8.59
N GLN A 351 -97.80 21.90 7.68
CA GLN A 351 -98.56 20.68 8.02
C GLN A 351 -97.74 19.59 8.72
N PHE A 352 -96.41 19.72 8.77
CA PHE A 352 -95.51 18.76 9.40
C PHE A 352 -95.04 19.25 10.79
N LYS A 353 -94.73 18.29 11.66
CA LYS A 353 -94.32 18.56 13.04
C LYS A 353 -93.01 19.37 13.10
N ALA A 354 -92.79 20.07 14.19
CA ALA A 354 -91.47 20.63 14.50
C ALA A 354 -90.42 19.49 14.55
N GLY A 355 -89.23 19.72 14.02
CA GLY A 355 -88.19 18.72 13.95
C GLY A 355 -87.15 18.96 12.86
N ILE A 356 -86.21 18.03 12.75
CA ILE A 356 -85.15 18.05 11.75
C ILE A 356 -85.63 17.35 10.47
N TYR A 357 -85.33 17.96 9.33
CA TYR A 357 -85.62 17.43 8.00
C TYR A 357 -84.34 17.40 7.16
N ILE A 358 -84.26 16.43 6.26
CA ILE A 358 -83.18 16.31 5.29
C ILE A 358 -83.73 16.71 3.93
N ILE A 359 -83.15 17.74 3.34
CA ILE A 359 -83.42 18.16 1.98
C ILE A 359 -82.43 17.47 1.05
N VAL A 360 -82.94 16.77 0.06
CA VAL A 360 -82.17 16.10 -0.99
C VAL A 360 -82.51 16.78 -2.31
N ILE A 361 -81.50 17.37 -2.95
CA ILE A 361 -81.63 18.11 -4.20
C ILE A 361 -80.88 17.32 -5.26
N GLN A 362 -81.60 16.81 -6.25
CA GLN A 362 -81.03 16.08 -7.37
C GLN A 362 -80.86 17.02 -8.56
N THR A 363 -79.63 17.16 -9.04
CA THR A 363 -79.30 17.88 -10.27
C THR A 363 -79.11 16.89 -11.41
N ASN A 364 -78.78 17.38 -12.61
CA ASN A 364 -78.40 16.54 -13.74
C ASN A 364 -77.08 15.78 -13.56
N LYS A 365 -76.25 16.14 -12.59
CA LYS A 365 -74.91 15.55 -12.38
C LYS A 365 -74.72 14.92 -11.01
N GLU A 366 -75.45 15.37 -10.00
CA GLU A 366 -75.16 15.05 -8.60
C GLU A 366 -76.40 15.11 -7.71
N VAL A 367 -76.26 14.62 -6.48
CA VAL A 367 -77.27 14.69 -5.42
C VAL A 367 -76.68 15.42 -4.23
N ILE A 368 -77.30 16.54 -3.85
CA ILE A 368 -76.87 17.41 -2.75
C ILE A 368 -77.81 17.19 -1.56
N GLN A 369 -77.25 17.07 -0.36
CA GLN A 369 -78.04 16.92 0.88
C GLN A 369 -77.81 18.10 1.84
N LYS A 370 -78.88 18.61 2.44
CA LYS A 370 -78.84 19.68 3.45
C LYS A 370 -79.79 19.36 4.60
N ILE A 371 -79.34 19.61 5.83
CA ILE A 371 -80.16 19.45 7.02
C ILE A 371 -80.80 20.80 7.35
N ILE A 372 -82.12 20.80 7.57
CA ILE A 372 -82.88 21.98 8.00
C ILE A 372 -83.68 21.68 9.25
N MET A 373 -83.91 22.70 10.07
CA MET A 373 -84.69 22.62 11.30
C MET A 373 -86.01 23.37 11.11
N LYS A 374 -87.12 22.73 11.48
CA LYS A 374 -88.43 23.37 11.59
C LYS A 374 -88.79 23.56 13.07
N ASN A 375 -89.15 24.77 13.45
CA ASN A 375 -89.60 25.09 14.80
C ASN A 375 -91.04 24.63 15.07
#